data_AF-A0A950THJ1-F1
#
_entry.id   AF-A0A950THJ1-F1
#
_cell.length_a   1.000
_cell.length_b   1.000
_cell.length_c   1.000
_cell.angle_alpha   90.00
_cell.angle_beta   90.00
_cell.angle_gamma   90.00
#
_symmetry.space_group_name_H-M   'P 1'
#
loop_
_entity.id
_entity.type
_entity.pdbx_description
1 polymer ?
#
loop_
_entity_poly.entity_id
_entity_poly.type
_entity_poly.pdbx_seq_one_letter_code
_entity_poly.pdbx_strand_id
1 'polypeptide(L)' 'MLDQLDLRLYAILDPEHAGGHALPELARKLAAGGVTLVQLRDKKSDRRAQVAL' A
#
# COMPACT_ATOMS: atom_id res chain seq x y z
N MET A 1 4.19 4.65 -21.36
CA MET A 1 3.65 3.48 -20.60
C MET A 1 3.35 3.79 -19.12
N LEU A 2 3.21 5.06 -18.74
CA LEU A 2 2.53 5.46 -17.48
C LEU A 2 1.06 5.83 -17.74
N ASP A 3 0.66 5.77 -19.01
CA ASP A 3 -0.57 6.33 -19.55
C ASP A 3 -1.82 5.53 -19.14
N GLN A 4 -1.61 4.35 -18.53
CA GLN A 4 -2.67 3.49 -17.99
C GLN A 4 -2.81 3.57 -16.47
N LEU A 5 -1.96 4.33 -15.77
CA LEU A 5 -2.02 4.42 -14.31
C LEU A 5 -2.90 5.59 -13.89
N ASP A 6 -4.03 5.28 -13.27
CA ASP A 6 -4.89 6.28 -12.65
C ASP A 6 -4.33 6.67 -11.28
N LEU A 7 -3.94 7.93 -11.13
CA LEU A 7 -3.36 8.48 -9.90
C LEU A 7 -4.35 9.30 -9.07
N ARG A 8 -5.61 9.41 -9.49
CA ARG A 8 -6.62 10.24 -8.80
C ARG A 8 -6.86 9.80 -7.36
N LEU A 9 -6.79 8.49 -7.10
CA LEU A 9 -6.89 7.93 -5.77
C LEU A 9 -5.73 6.96 -5.50
N TYR A 10 -4.65 7.53 -4.97
CA TYR A 10 -3.41 6.85 -4.63
C TYR A 10 -3.25 6.74 -3.11
N ALA A 11 -3.16 5.52 -2.58
CA ALA A 11 -3.01 5.27 -1.15
C ALA A 11 -1.57 4.91 -0.77
N ILE A 12 -1.15 5.38 0.40
CA ILE A 12 0.11 5.00 1.06
C ILE A 12 -0.24 4.18 2.30
N LEU A 13 0.24 2.94 2.35
CA LEU A 13 0.13 2.06 3.50
C LEU A 13 1.43 2.11 4.30
N ASP A 14 1.32 2.50 5.56
CA ASP A 14 2.45 2.66 6.46
C ASP A 14 2.12 1.91 7.76
N PRO A 15 2.95 0.94 8.21
CA PRO A 15 2.70 0.20 9.44
C PRO A 15 2.47 1.11 10.67
N GLU A 16 3.14 2.26 10.73
CA GLU A 16 3.03 3.21 11.85
C GLU A 16 1.67 3.94 11.84
N HIS A 17 1.02 4.01 10.68
CA HIS A 17 -0.27 4.67 10.47
C HIS A 17 -1.42 3.69 10.28
N ALA A 18 -1.16 2.37 10.35
CA ALA A 18 -2.15 1.32 10.15
C ALA A 18 -3.13 1.15 11.32
N GLY A 19 -2.89 1.82 12.46
CA GLY A 19 -3.78 1.75 13.62
C GLY A 19 -3.94 0.34 14.20
N GLY A 20 -2.92 -0.52 14.03
CA GLY A 20 -2.96 -1.93 14.47
C GLY A 20 -3.66 -2.89 13.50
N HIS A 21 -4.16 -2.42 12.35
CA HIS A 21 -4.71 -3.29 11.33
C HIS A 21 -3.62 -3.98 10.51
N ALA A 22 -3.90 -5.21 10.06
CA ALA A 22 -3.04 -5.92 9.13
C ALA A 22 -3.01 -5.19 7.77
N LEU A 23 -1.82 -4.87 7.26
CA LEU A 23 -1.65 -4.16 6.00
C LEU A 23 -2.29 -4.86 4.78
N PRO A 24 -2.23 -6.20 4.62
CA PRO A 24 -2.92 -6.86 3.50
C PRO A 24 -4.43 -6.65 3.51
N GLU A 25 -5.05 -6.63 4.69
CA GLU A 25 -6.49 -6.39 4.82
C GLU A 25 -6.85 -4.94 4.52
N LEU A 26 -6.03 -3.98 4.94
CA LEU A 26 -6.19 -2.57 4.54
C LEU A 26 -6.05 -2.41 3.01
N ALA A 27 -5.06 -3.04 2.38
CA ALA A 27 -4.86 -3.00 0.94
C ALA A 27 -6.09 -3.50 0.18
N ARG A 28 -6.69 -4.61 0.61
CA ARG A 28 -7.92 -5.16 0.02
C ARG A 28 -9.09 -4.18 0.14
N LYS A 29 -9.29 -3.58 1.32
CA LYS A 29 -10.35 -2.59 1.54
C LYS A 29 -10.15 -1.33 0.68
N LEU A 30 -8.92 -0.85 0.55
CA LEU A 30 -8.56 0.28 -0.30
C LEU A 30 -8.91 -0.02 -1.77
N ALA A 31 -8.50 -1.18 -2.28
CA ALA A 31 -8.80 -1.60 -3.65
C ALA A 31 -10.32 -1.71 -3.89
N ALA A 32 -11.06 -2.33 -2.96
CA ALA A 32 -12.51 -2.41 -3.02
C ALA A 32 -13.19 -1.03 -2.96
N GLY A 33 -12.56 -0.05 -2.31
CA GLY A 33 -13.00 1.34 -2.24
C GLY A 33 -12.63 2.22 -3.44
N GLY A 34 -12.00 1.65 -4.48
CA GLY A 34 -11.66 2.37 -5.71
C GLY A 34 -10.27 2.99 -5.75
N VAL A 35 -9.39 2.65 -4.80
CA VAL A 35 -7.96 3.03 -4.89
C VAL A 35 -7.32 2.30 -6.07
N THR A 36 -6.64 3.05 -6.93
CA THR A 36 -6.06 2.55 -8.19
C THR A 36 -4.54 2.36 -8.13
N LEU A 37 -3.89 2.91 -7.10
CA LEU A 37 -2.49 2.66 -6.78
C LEU A 37 -2.32 2.54 -5.26
N VAL A 38 -1.52 1.57 -4.82
CA VAL A 38 -1.15 1.41 -3.41
C VAL A 38 0.37 1.34 -3.31
N GLN A 39 0.96 2.15 -2.44
CA GLN A 39 2.37 2.08 -2.09
C GLN A 39 2.51 1.60 -0.66
N LEU A 40 3.30 0.54 -0.47
CA LEU A 40 3.80 0.18 0.85
C LEU A 40 4.97 1.11 1.21
N ARG A 41 4.81 1.85 2.31
CA ARG A 41 5.83 2.71 2.90
C ARG A 41 6.22 2.15 4.26
N ASP A 42 7.20 1.26 4.25
CA ASP A 42 7.79 0.74 5.48
C ASP A 42 9.21 1.29 5.63
N LYS A 43 9.39 2.19 6.61
CA LYS A 43 10.70 2.79 6.91
C LYS A 43 11.50 2.04 7.96
N LYS A 44 10.89 1.07 8.65
CA LYS A 44 11.45 0.45 9.85
C LYS A 44 11.84 -1.00 9.64
N SER A 45 11.10 -1.74 8.81
CA SER A 45 11.41 -3.14 8.53
C SER A 45 12.69 -3.30 7.73
N ASP A 46 13.37 -4.43 7.95
CA ASP A 46 14.55 -4.81 7.17
C ASP A 46 14.23 -4.82 5.67
N ARG A 47 15.16 -4.32 4.86
CA ARG A 47 14.97 -4.17 3.42
C ARG A 47 14.67 -5.50 2.74
N ARG A 48 15.21 -6.63 3.22
CA ARG A 48 14.94 -7.96 2.65
C ARG A 48 13.52 -8.42 2.93
N ALA A 49 12.94 -8.02 4.06
CA ALA A 49 11.54 -8.33 4.37
C ALA A 49 10.55 -7.60 3.43
N GLN A 50 10.95 -6.48 2.82
CA GLN A 50 10.07 -5.69 1.94
C GLN A 50 9.92 -6.26 0.52
N VAL A 51 10.84 -7.13 0.08
CA VAL A 51 10.86 -7.71 -1.27
C VAL A 51 10.75 -9.23 -1.29
N ALA A 52 10.57 -9.84 -0.13
CA ALA A 52 10.33 -11.28 -0.03
C ALA A 52 8.93 -11.59 -0.59
N LEU A 53 8.91 -12.17 -1.80
CA LEU A 53 7.72 -12.72 -2.46
C LEU A 53 7.56 -14.19 -2.07
#